data_AF-H4F4T5-F1
#
_entry.id   AF-H4F4T5-F1
#
_cell.length_a   1.000
_cell.length_b   1.000
_cell.length_c   1.000
_cell.angle_alpha   90.00
_cell.angle_beta   90.00
_cell.angle_gamma   90.00
#
_symmetry.space_group_name_H-M   'P 1'
#
loop_
_entity.id
_entity.type
_entity.pdbx_description
1 polymer ?
#
loop_
_entity_poly.entity_id
_entity_poly.type
_entity_poly.pdbx_seq_one_letter_code
_entity_poly.pdbx_strand_id
1 'polypeptide(L)'
;ETELELWRSNEAFHLIVIATFGVSAAGIAAVEEVALMVVNENWLPFEDIHELRLLEKLSHLKRKSVKGLRFNLPRDAPIVSVTLPEQKPAPVAMFIVPASAGEEHEQALAEMIAARLEITPWVWRVAEGDIPRLP
;
A
#
# COMPACT_ATOMS: atom_id res chain seq x y z
N GLU A 1 -3.32 -13.77 7.84
CA GLU A 1 -3.06 -15.03 7.10
C GLU A 1 -2.66 -14.72 5.68
N THR A 2 -3.39 -13.83 5.02
CA THR A 2 -3.08 -13.22 3.73
C THR A 2 -1.62 -12.77 3.57
N GLU A 3 -1.01 -12.17 4.60
CA GLU A 3 0.38 -11.71 4.57
C GLU A 3 1.37 -12.88 4.45
N LEU A 4 1.10 -13.99 5.13
CA LEU A 4 1.95 -15.18 5.08
C LEU A 4 1.81 -15.88 3.73
N GLU A 5 0.60 -15.92 3.16
CA GLU A 5 0.37 -16.45 1.81
C GLU A 5 1.07 -15.60 0.75
N LEU A 6 0.93 -14.28 0.84
CA LEU A 6 1.57 -13.34 -0.07
C LEU A 6 3.10 -13.42 0.03
N TRP A 7 3.65 -13.46 1.25
CA TRP A 7 5.09 -13.65 1.47
C TRP A 7 5.59 -14.96 0.86
N ARG A 8 4.86 -16.07 1.03
CA ARG A 8 5.23 -17.39 0.48
C ARG A 8 5.07 -17.47 -1.05
N SER A 9 4.41 -16.52 -1.69
CA SER A 9 4.16 -16.55 -3.13
C SER A 9 5.42 -16.27 -3.97
N ASN A 10 6.45 -15.65 -3.40
CA ASN A 10 7.70 -15.35 -4.09
C ASN A 10 8.89 -15.31 -3.11
N GLU A 11 9.97 -16.01 -3.44
CA GLU A 11 11.19 -16.08 -2.62
C GLU A 11 11.93 -14.73 -2.49
N ALA A 12 11.69 -13.78 -3.41
CA ALA A 12 12.26 -12.44 -3.34
C ALA A 12 11.55 -11.51 -2.33
N PHE A 13 10.40 -11.92 -1.79
CA PHE A 13 9.68 -11.14 -0.79
C PHE A 13 10.21 -11.42 0.61
N HIS A 14 10.23 -10.38 1.44
CA HIS A 14 10.60 -10.48 2.84
C HIS A 14 9.37 -10.24 3.73
N LEU A 15 9.41 -10.77 4.94
CA LEU A 15 8.40 -10.54 5.97
C LEU A 15 9.02 -9.75 7.11
N ILE A 16 8.44 -8.60 7.43
CA ILE A 16 8.73 -7.85 8.65
C ILE A 16 7.69 -8.23 9.70
N VAL A 17 8.19 -8.57 10.89
CA VAL A 17 7.37 -8.90 12.06
C VAL A 17 7.70 -7.91 13.17
N ILE A 18 6.67 -7.31 13.76
CA ILE A 18 6.79 -6.51 14.98
C ILE A 18 5.89 -7.17 16.03
N ALA A 19 6.44 -7.44 17.21
CA ALA A 19 5.69 -8.10 18.27
C ALA A 19 6.01 -7.49 19.64
N THR A 20 4.99 -7.39 20.49
CA THR A 20 5.15 -7.12 21.91
C THR A 20 5.12 -8.47 22.64
N PHE A 21 6.10 -8.72 23.49
CA PHE A 21 6.21 -9.98 24.22
C PHE A 21 6.65 -9.74 25.66
N GLY A 22 6.26 -10.64 26.54
CA GLY A 22 6.55 -10.57 27.96
C GLY A 22 6.86 -11.95 28.54
N VAL A 23 7.42 -11.95 29.74
CA VAL A 23 7.61 -13.17 30.54
C VAL A 23 6.85 -12.99 31.85
N SER A 24 5.96 -13.93 32.14
CA SER A 24 5.17 -13.90 33.38
C SER A 24 6.04 -14.18 34.61
N ALA A 25 5.50 -13.91 35.81
CA ALA A 25 6.17 -14.22 37.07
C ALA A 25 6.47 -15.73 37.26
N ALA A 26 5.75 -16.61 36.56
CA ALA A 26 6.00 -18.05 36.53
C ALA A 26 7.10 -18.45 35.52
N GLY A 27 7.71 -17.49 34.83
CA GLY A 27 8.75 -17.73 33.82
C GLY A 27 8.22 -18.11 32.44
N ILE A 28 6.93 -17.95 32.17
CA ILE A 28 6.31 -18.31 30.88
C ILE A 28 6.39 -17.12 29.93
N ALA A 29 7.05 -17.29 28.79
CA ALA A 29 7.08 -16.29 27.71
C ALA A 29 5.78 -16.32 26.89
N ALA A 30 5.23 -15.15 26.59
CA ALA A 30 4.04 -14.98 25.77
C ALA A 30 4.20 -13.79 24.82
N VAL A 31 3.54 -13.88 23.67
CA VAL A 31 3.41 -12.79 22.71
C VAL A 31 2.02 -12.19 22.91
N GLU A 32 1.97 -10.88 23.16
CA GLU A 32 0.72 -10.16 23.42
C GLU A 32 0.10 -9.69 22.09
N GLU A 33 0.91 -9.05 21.25
CA GLU A 33 0.49 -8.55 19.94
C GLU A 33 1.54 -8.85 18.87
N VAL A 34 1.08 -9.08 17.64
CA VAL A 34 1.94 -9.26 16.45
C VAL A 34 1.34 -8.49 15.28
N ALA A 35 2.19 -7.73 14.60
CA ALA A 35 1.92 -7.14 13.30
C ALA A 35 2.88 -7.71 12.25
N LEU A 36 2.34 -7.95 11.05
CA LEU A 36 3.05 -8.51 9.91
C LEU A 36 3.00 -7.53 8.74
N MET A 37 4.09 -7.43 7.99
CA MET A 37 4.16 -6.61 6.78
C MET A 37 5.03 -7.29 5.74
N VAL A 38 4.48 -7.55 4.56
CA VAL A 38 5.23 -8.09 3.42
C VAL A 38 5.94 -6.93 2.72
N VAL A 39 7.22 -7.12 2.39
CA VAL A 39 8.02 -6.13 1.65
C VAL A 39 8.69 -6.79 0.44
N ASN A 40 8.86 -6.02 -0.64
CA ASN A 40 9.49 -6.53 -1.86
C ASN A 40 11.03 -6.61 -1.74
N GLU A 41 11.72 -6.95 -2.83
CA GLU A 41 13.18 -7.01 -2.88
C GLU A 41 13.88 -5.69 -2.51
N ASN A 42 13.18 -4.57 -2.67
CA ASN A 42 13.65 -3.22 -2.36
C ASN A 42 13.24 -2.77 -0.95
N TRP A 43 12.76 -3.69 -0.10
CA TRP A 43 12.26 -3.43 1.25
C TRP A 43 11.09 -2.42 1.31
N LEU A 44 10.32 -2.30 0.22
CA LEU A 44 9.11 -1.50 0.18
C LEU A 44 7.91 -2.35 0.57
N PRO A 45 7.10 -1.93 1.55
CA PRO A 45 5.90 -2.66 1.92
C PRO A 45 4.82 -2.56 0.85
N PHE A 46 4.03 -3.62 0.71
CA PHE A 46 2.89 -3.66 -0.20
C PHE A 46 1.75 -4.52 0.35
N GLU A 47 0.51 -4.14 0.06
CA GLU A 47 -0.68 -4.80 0.61
C GLU A 47 -1.26 -5.88 -0.30
N ASP A 48 -1.04 -5.77 -1.61
CA ASP A 48 -1.51 -6.72 -2.61
C ASP A 48 -0.65 -6.72 -3.89
N ILE A 49 -0.98 -7.61 -4.82
CA ILE A 49 -0.25 -7.78 -6.09
C ILE A 49 -0.38 -6.57 -7.03
N HIS A 50 -1.46 -5.80 -6.95
CA HIS A 50 -1.66 -4.60 -7.76
C HIS A 50 -0.72 -3.49 -7.27
N GLU A 51 -0.64 -3.28 -5.97
CA GLU A 51 0.33 -2.35 -5.39
C GLU A 51 1.76 -2.76 -5.71
N LEU A 52 2.10 -4.05 -5.62
CA LEU A 52 3.41 -4.55 -6.04
C LEU A 52 3.72 -4.18 -7.50
N ARG A 53 2.78 -4.44 -8.44
CA ARG A 53 2.96 -4.10 -9.86
C ARG A 53 3.21 -2.60 -10.07
N LEU A 54 2.54 -1.74 -9.31
CA LEU A 54 2.81 -0.30 -9.35
C LEU A 54 4.23 0.02 -8.86
N LEU A 55 4.63 -0.54 -7.72
CA LEU A 55 5.96 -0.31 -7.13
C LEU A 55 7.09 -0.81 -8.03
N GLU A 56 6.92 -1.96 -8.68
CA GLU A 56 7.90 -2.48 -9.64
C GLU A 56 8.09 -1.51 -10.81
N LYS A 57 6.99 -1.01 -11.41
CA LYS A 57 7.11 -0.02 -12.49
C LYS A 57 7.76 1.28 -12.04
N LEU A 58 7.47 1.73 -10.82
CA LEU A 58 8.07 2.93 -10.26
C LEU A 58 9.54 2.73 -9.88
N SER A 59 9.96 1.52 -9.49
CA SER A 59 11.36 1.21 -9.13
C SER A 59 12.33 1.44 -10.30
N HIS A 60 11.85 1.31 -11.53
CA HIS A 60 12.62 1.59 -12.74
C HIS A 60 12.68 3.09 -13.08
N LEU A 61 11.84 3.92 -12.46
CA LEU A 61 11.90 5.37 -12.60
C LEU A 61 12.93 5.94 -11.62
N LYS A 62 13.87 6.72 -12.15
CA LYS A 62 14.81 7.51 -11.33
C LYS A 62 14.14 8.78 -10.80
N ARG A 63 13.05 8.62 -10.06
CA ARG A 63 12.27 9.73 -9.49
C ARG A 63 11.95 9.46 -8.02
N LYS A 64 11.81 10.54 -7.26
CA LYS A 64 11.38 10.45 -5.87
C LYS A 64 9.91 10.03 -5.81
N SER A 65 9.65 8.95 -5.09
CA SER A 65 8.32 8.45 -4.76
C SER A 65 8.18 8.27 -3.24
N VAL A 66 6.99 8.52 -2.71
CA VAL A 66 6.66 8.32 -1.30
C VAL A 66 5.53 7.30 -1.19
N LYS A 67 5.81 6.13 -0.59
CA LYS A 67 4.80 5.10 -0.32
C LYS A 67 3.87 5.55 0.82
N GLY A 68 2.56 5.47 0.61
CA GLY A 68 1.58 5.63 1.69
C GLY A 68 1.43 4.34 2.50
N LEU A 69 1.20 4.46 3.81
CA LEU A 69 1.06 3.31 4.72
C LEU A 69 -0.24 3.43 5.52
N ARG A 70 -0.97 2.32 5.67
CA ARG A 70 -2.19 2.23 6.50
C ARG A 70 -1.87 2.10 7.98
N PHE A 71 -1.39 3.16 8.61
CA PHE A 71 -1.15 3.13 10.05
C PHE A 71 -2.44 3.16 10.89
N ASN A 72 -3.41 3.98 10.48
CA ASN A 72 -4.64 4.24 11.21
C ASN A 72 -5.88 4.16 10.32
N LEU A 73 -5.77 3.46 9.19
CA LEU A 73 -6.79 3.42 8.16
C LEU A 73 -7.32 1.99 8.02
N PRO A 74 -8.65 1.78 7.96
CA PRO A 74 -9.25 0.48 7.66
C PRO A 74 -8.70 -0.12 6.35
N ARG A 75 -8.70 -1.45 6.25
CA ARG A 75 -8.12 -2.18 5.10
C ARG A 75 -8.85 -1.90 3.78
N ASP A 76 -10.14 -1.64 3.85
CA ASP A 76 -11.07 -1.40 2.74
C ASP A 76 -11.20 0.08 2.33
N ALA A 77 -10.74 1.01 3.17
CA ALA A 77 -10.78 2.43 2.84
C ALA A 77 -9.80 2.78 1.68
N PRO A 78 -10.07 3.80 0.86
CA PRO A 78 -9.10 4.26 -0.14
C PRO A 78 -7.85 4.87 0.52
N ILE A 79 -6.68 4.63 -0.06
CA ILE A 79 -5.40 5.23 0.36
C ILE A 79 -4.63 5.72 -0.86
N VAL A 80 -3.82 6.77 -0.67
CA VAL A 80 -2.77 7.11 -1.64
C VAL A 80 -1.68 6.04 -1.55
N SER A 81 -1.65 5.10 -2.48
CA SER A 81 -0.61 4.07 -2.55
C SER A 81 0.77 4.69 -2.70
N VAL A 82 0.93 5.64 -3.63
CA VAL A 82 2.20 6.35 -3.85
C VAL A 82 1.97 7.82 -4.17
N THR A 83 2.81 8.70 -3.64
CA THR A 83 2.89 10.11 -4.05
C THR A 83 4.18 10.36 -4.86
N LEU A 84 4.06 11.11 -5.95
CA LEU A 84 5.18 11.65 -6.71
C LEU A 84 5.28 13.16 -6.42
N PRO A 85 5.98 13.56 -5.34
CA PRO A 85 5.94 14.95 -4.84
C PRO A 85 6.59 15.96 -5.78
N GLU A 86 7.54 15.53 -6.60
CA GLU A 86 8.33 16.40 -7.47
C GLU A 86 7.80 16.44 -8.91
N GLN A 87 6.67 15.77 -9.17
CA GLN A 87 6.02 15.80 -10.49
C GLN A 87 5.63 17.23 -10.88
N LYS A 88 5.72 17.52 -12.19
CA LYS A 88 5.31 18.80 -12.79
C LYS A 88 4.14 18.56 -13.75
N PRO A 89 3.19 19.50 -13.85
CA PRO A 89 3.14 20.82 -13.20
C PRO A 89 2.75 20.80 -11.71
N ALA A 90 2.16 19.69 -11.23
CA ALA A 90 1.75 19.51 -9.84
C ALA A 90 2.15 18.11 -9.32
N PRO A 91 2.25 17.92 -7.99
CA PRO A 91 2.43 16.59 -7.40
C PRO A 91 1.34 15.62 -7.83
N VAL A 92 1.65 14.33 -7.90
CA VAL A 92 0.67 13.29 -8.20
C VAL A 92 0.43 12.38 -7.00
N ALA A 93 -0.82 12.12 -6.67
CA ALA A 93 -1.23 11.06 -5.75
C ALA A 93 -1.80 9.89 -6.56
N MET A 94 -1.22 8.71 -6.37
CA MET A 94 -1.55 7.50 -7.09
C MET A 94 -2.42 6.61 -6.21
N PHE A 95 -3.63 6.32 -6.68
CA PHE A 95 -4.63 5.48 -6.03
C PHE A 95 -4.81 4.19 -6.83
N ILE A 96 -5.04 3.09 -6.12
CA ILE A 96 -5.43 1.81 -6.70
C ILE A 96 -6.82 1.48 -6.14
N VAL A 97 -7.79 1.31 -7.03
CA VAL A 97 -9.15 0.90 -6.68
C VAL A 97 -9.26 -0.60 -6.97
N PRO A 98 -9.43 -1.44 -5.92
CA PRO A 98 -9.57 -2.88 -6.08
C PRO A 98 -10.79 -3.24 -6.95
N ALA A 99 -10.74 -4.39 -7.64
CA ALA A 99 -11.89 -4.86 -8.42
C ALA A 99 -13.13 -5.17 -7.56
N SER A 100 -12.94 -5.41 -6.26
CA SER A 100 -14.00 -5.61 -5.28
C SER A 100 -14.55 -4.31 -4.67
N ALA A 101 -14.02 -3.14 -5.07
CA ALA A 101 -14.47 -1.86 -4.54
C ALA A 101 -15.92 -1.58 -4.94
N GLY A 102 -16.74 -1.19 -3.96
CA GLY A 102 -18.12 -0.76 -4.17
C GLY A 102 -18.25 0.77 -4.25
N GLU A 103 -19.49 1.23 -4.34
CA GLU A 103 -19.82 2.67 -4.45
C GLU A 103 -19.31 3.49 -3.26
N GLU A 104 -19.33 2.93 -2.04
CA GLU A 104 -18.81 3.61 -0.84
C GLU A 104 -17.31 3.92 -0.95
N HIS A 105 -16.52 3.00 -1.50
CA HIS A 105 -15.09 3.19 -1.70
C HIS A 105 -14.82 4.28 -2.75
N GLU A 106 -15.56 4.27 -3.85
CA GLU A 106 -15.46 5.31 -4.90
C GLU A 106 -15.88 6.69 -4.37
N GLN A 107 -16.93 6.76 -3.55
CA GLN A 107 -17.36 7.99 -2.91
C GLN A 107 -16.30 8.55 -1.96
N ALA A 108 -15.75 7.70 -1.08
CA ALA A 108 -14.67 8.09 -0.18
C ALA A 108 -13.41 8.53 -0.94
N LEU A 109 -13.08 7.87 -2.06
CA LEU A 109 -11.98 8.26 -2.93
C LEU A 109 -12.23 9.64 -3.56
N ALA A 110 -13.44 9.88 -4.08
CA ALA A 110 -13.82 11.16 -4.65
C ALA A 110 -13.72 12.30 -3.63
N GLU A 111 -14.15 12.06 -2.38
CA GLU A 111 -14.03 13.02 -1.28
C GLU A 111 -12.55 13.31 -0.94
N MET A 112 -11.70 12.29 -0.88
CA MET A 112 -10.26 12.47 -0.66
C MET A 112 -9.60 13.31 -1.76
N ILE A 113 -9.97 13.06 -3.02
CA ILE A 113 -9.46 13.81 -4.18
C ILE A 113 -9.96 15.27 -4.11
N ALA A 114 -11.25 15.48 -3.86
CA ALA A 114 -11.85 16.81 -3.76
C ALA A 114 -11.26 17.65 -2.63
N ALA A 115 -10.79 17.01 -1.55
CA ALA A 115 -10.13 17.69 -0.43
C ALA A 115 -8.71 18.22 -0.75
N ARG A 116 -8.11 17.84 -1.89
CA ARG A 116 -6.72 18.19 -2.26
C ARG A 116 -6.59 18.54 -3.75
N LEU A 117 -7.26 19.61 -4.16
CA LEU A 117 -7.31 20.06 -5.56
C LEU A 117 -5.93 20.46 -6.14
N GLU A 118 -4.95 20.74 -5.28
CA GLU A 118 -3.57 21.06 -5.65
C GLU A 118 -2.74 19.83 -6.04
N ILE A 119 -3.25 18.61 -5.81
CA ILE A 119 -2.59 17.36 -6.15
C ILE A 119 -3.35 16.70 -7.30
N THR A 120 -2.62 16.33 -8.35
CA THR A 120 -3.22 15.62 -9.49
C THR A 120 -3.49 14.16 -9.11
N PRO A 121 -4.75 13.69 -9.18
CA PRO A 121 -5.04 12.28 -8.94
C PRO A 121 -4.63 11.44 -10.15
N TRP A 122 -3.98 10.32 -9.88
CA TRP A 122 -3.80 9.23 -10.83
C TRP A 122 -4.51 8.03 -10.23
N VAL A 123 -5.48 7.45 -10.94
CA VAL A 123 -6.32 6.38 -10.41
C VAL A 123 -6.21 5.17 -11.32
N TRP A 124 -5.82 4.03 -10.76
CA TRP A 124 -5.91 2.75 -11.43
C TRP A 124 -7.10 1.98 -10.87
N ARG A 125 -8.15 1.83 -11.68
CA ARG A 125 -9.26 0.92 -11.40
C ARG A 125 -8.94 -0.45 -11.96
N VAL A 126 -8.68 -1.41 -11.08
CA VAL A 126 -8.26 -2.77 -11.47
C VAL A 126 -9.32 -3.45 -12.34
N ALA A 127 -10.60 -3.19 -12.09
CA ALA A 127 -11.71 -3.74 -12.89
C ALA A 127 -11.76 -3.19 -14.33
N GLU A 128 -11.18 -2.02 -14.60
CA GLU A 128 -11.22 -1.36 -15.91
C GLU A 128 -10.05 -1.75 -16.83
N GLY A 129 -9.05 -2.47 -16.30
CA GLY A 129 -7.98 -3.04 -17.09
C GLY A 129 -6.59 -2.86 -16.48
N ASP A 130 -5.59 -2.86 -17.37
CA ASP A 130 -4.19 -2.75 -16.98
C ASP A 130 -3.82 -1.39 -16.40
N ILE A 131 -2.67 -1.37 -15.73
CA ILE A 131 -2.11 -0.17 -15.10
C ILE A 131 -2.04 1.00 -16.10
N PRO A 132 -2.62 2.18 -15.77
CA PRO A 132 -2.56 3.35 -16.62
C PRO A 132 -1.12 3.79 -16.89
N ARG A 133 -0.94 4.62 -17.92
CA ARG A 133 0.36 5.23 -18.19
C ARG A 133 0.80 6.06 -16.98
N LEU A 134 2.05 5.87 -16.54
CA LEU A 134 2.65 6.66 -15.47
C LEU A 134 2.85 8.12 -15.92
N PRO A 135 2.68 9.10 -15.01
CA PRO A 135 2.85 10.53 -15.29
C PRO A 135 4.32 10.95 -15.52
#